data_AF-A0A0F9M0Z0-F1
#
_entry.id   AF-A0A0F9M0Z0-F1
#
_cell.length_a   1.000
_cell.length_b   1.000
_cell.length_c   1.000
_cell.angle_alpha   90.00
_cell.angle_beta   90.00
_cell.angle_gamma   90.00
#
_symmetry.space_group_name_H-M   'P 1'
#
loop_
_entity.id
_entity.type
_entity.pdbx_description
1 polymer ?
#
loop_
_entity_poly.entity_id
_entity_poly.type
_entity_poly.pdbx_seq_one_letter_code
_entity_poly.pdbx_strand_id
1 'polypeptide(L)'
;MSKLPKWSNLARRNALVSLFHKSGGFCVFGHTKCLVVDHHYELYIDDLVKDWIASDRRDTLAIQQAETLALHKLSERKYPIRGQFSAVSRDIYASSQPLYFRDGLGIDGVRLQPFARVRLKSSFFVLYVYLGDTLQGVSKSRKRKAVRYGKTLSLSVENEITRKIRHAINIEVYNSSIG
;
A
#
# COMPACT_ATOMS: atom_id res chain seq x y z
N MET A 1 33.14 -25.38 -0.12
CA MET A 1 33.80 -24.09 -0.39
C MET A 1 33.58 -23.17 0.80
N SER A 2 34.62 -22.79 1.52
CA SER A 2 34.51 -21.86 2.65
C SER A 2 34.08 -20.48 2.14
N LYS A 3 32.98 -19.94 2.68
CA LYS A 3 32.56 -18.57 2.38
C LYS A 3 33.51 -17.63 3.11
N LEU A 4 34.15 -16.73 2.36
CA LEU A 4 34.97 -15.66 2.93
C LEU A 4 34.12 -14.76 3.84
N PRO A 5 34.71 -14.12 4.86
CA PRO A 5 33.98 -13.21 5.73
C PRO A 5 33.48 -11.99 4.96
N LYS A 6 32.33 -11.45 5.37
CA LYS A 6 31.62 -10.38 4.64
C LYS A 6 32.45 -9.11 4.42
N TRP A 7 33.36 -8.79 5.33
CA TRP A 7 34.23 -7.62 5.23
C TRP A 7 35.33 -7.77 4.15
N SER A 8 35.61 -9.01 3.70
CA SER A 8 36.75 -9.36 2.84
C SER A 8 36.46 -9.19 1.35
N ASN A 9 36.17 -7.95 0.94
CA ASN A 9 36.03 -7.62 -0.48
C ASN A 9 37.40 -7.69 -1.21
N LEU A 10 37.39 -7.69 -2.54
CA LEU A 10 38.61 -7.83 -3.34
C LEU A 10 39.63 -6.69 -3.07
N ALA A 11 39.16 -5.46 -2.94
CA ALA A 11 40.00 -4.30 -2.68
C ALA A 11 40.75 -4.42 -1.34
N ARG A 12 40.05 -4.80 -0.27
CA ARG A 12 40.61 -4.98 1.08
C ARG A 12 41.61 -6.14 1.14
N ARG A 13 41.32 -7.24 0.46
CA ARG A 13 42.27 -8.36 0.33
C ARG A 13 43.55 -7.93 -0.39
N ASN A 14 43.42 -7.19 -1.49
CA ASN A 14 44.58 -6.65 -2.21
C ASN A 14 45.37 -5.66 -1.35
N ALA A 15 44.68 -4.85 -0.54
CA ALA A 15 45.33 -3.93 0.40
C ALA A 15 46.15 -4.68 1.46
N LEU A 16 45.61 -5.75 2.07
CA LEU A 16 46.34 -6.58 3.03
C LEU A 16 47.55 -7.26 2.39
N VAL A 17 47.39 -7.82 1.19
CA VAL A 17 48.50 -8.46 0.45
C VAL A 17 49.59 -7.43 0.10
N SER A 18 49.21 -6.24 -0.36
CA SER A 18 50.15 -5.15 -0.65
C SER A 18 50.89 -4.70 0.62
N LEU A 19 50.18 -4.59 1.73
CA LEU A 19 50.74 -4.22 3.02
C LEU A 19 51.76 -5.25 3.49
N PHE A 20 51.43 -6.55 3.37
CA PHE A 20 52.34 -7.65 3.69
C PHE A 20 53.63 -7.61 2.86
N HIS A 21 53.51 -7.40 1.54
CA HIS A 21 54.67 -7.30 0.66
C HIS A 21 55.58 -6.12 0.99
N LYS A 22 55.01 -4.99 1.42
CA LYS A 22 55.79 -3.80 1.81
C LYS A 22 56.44 -3.96 3.18
N SER A 23 55.76 -4.62 4.12
CA SER A 23 56.22 -4.77 5.50
C SER A 23 57.15 -5.97 5.72
N GLY A 24 57.16 -6.92 4.78
CA GLY A 24 57.81 -8.22 4.95
C GLY A 24 57.22 -9.05 6.10
N GLY A 25 56.02 -8.70 6.59
CA GLY A 25 55.39 -9.31 7.76
C GLY A 25 55.88 -8.81 9.12
N PHE A 26 56.74 -7.79 9.18
CA PHE A 26 57.29 -7.28 10.44
C PHE A 26 56.70 -5.92 10.83
N CYS A 27 57.23 -4.84 10.27
CA CYS A 27 56.78 -3.48 10.53
C CYS A 27 56.03 -2.96 9.31
N VAL A 28 54.80 -2.48 9.49
CA VAL A 28 54.00 -1.91 8.38
C VAL A 28 54.65 -0.71 7.69
N PHE A 29 55.61 -0.05 8.35
CA PHE A 29 56.39 1.06 7.81
C PHE A 29 57.77 0.64 7.25
N GLY A 30 58.10 -0.65 7.26
CA GLY A 30 59.35 -1.18 6.70
C GLY A 30 60.59 -1.02 7.61
N HIS A 31 60.41 -0.71 8.89
CA HIS A 31 61.52 -0.69 9.84
C HIS A 31 62.00 -2.10 10.19
N THR A 32 63.31 -2.32 10.18
CA THR A 32 63.93 -3.63 10.47
C THR A 32 63.92 -4.00 11.96
N LYS A 33 63.90 -3.01 12.86
CA LYS A 33 63.82 -3.20 14.33
C LYS A 33 62.87 -2.18 14.95
N CYS A 34 61.58 -2.34 14.69
CA CYS A 34 60.58 -1.45 15.27
C CYS A 34 60.38 -1.78 16.75
N LEU A 35 60.50 -0.77 17.61
CA LEU A 35 60.22 -0.89 19.04
C LEU A 35 58.76 -0.52 19.38
N VAL A 36 58.06 0.10 18.43
CA VAL A 36 56.66 0.48 18.56
C VAL A 36 55.79 -0.71 18.20
N VAL A 37 55.09 -1.23 19.20
CA VAL A 37 54.26 -2.43 19.12
C VAL A 37 53.10 -2.24 18.12
N ASP A 38 52.49 -1.05 18.08
CA ASP A 38 51.39 -0.73 17.15
C ASP A 38 51.79 -0.77 15.67
N HIS A 39 53.10 -0.71 15.37
CA HIS A 39 53.60 -0.85 14.01
C HIS A 39 53.83 -2.31 13.60
N HIS A 40 53.65 -3.25 14.52
CA HIS A 40 53.75 -4.66 14.21
C HIS A 40 52.60 -5.06 13.31
N TYR A 41 52.93 -5.77 12.24
CA TYR A 41 51.99 -6.10 11.18
C TYR A 41 50.72 -6.77 11.72
N GLU A 42 50.85 -7.75 12.61
CA GLU A 42 49.71 -8.49 13.17
C GLU A 42 48.72 -7.59 13.93
N LEU A 43 49.22 -6.70 14.78
CA LEU A 43 48.37 -5.79 15.56
C LEU A 43 47.72 -4.74 14.66
N TYR A 44 48.49 -4.20 13.72
CA TYR A 44 47.99 -3.21 12.78
C TYR A 44 46.87 -3.77 11.89
N ILE A 45 47.01 -5.01 11.38
CA ILE A 45 45.96 -5.60 10.54
C ILE A 45 44.69 -5.89 11.34
N ASP A 46 44.81 -6.30 12.60
CA ASP A 46 43.66 -6.59 13.44
C ASP A 46 42.81 -5.34 13.67
N ASP A 47 43.46 -4.21 13.95
CA ASP A 47 42.77 -2.94 14.12
C ASP A 47 42.21 -2.41 12.79
N LEU A 48 42.97 -2.54 11.69
CA LEU A 48 42.48 -2.18 10.36
C LEU A 48 41.22 -2.98 9.97
N VAL A 49 41.18 -4.28 10.27
CA VAL A 49 40.03 -5.13 10.01
C VAL A 49 38.83 -4.74 10.89
N LYS A 50 39.05 -4.41 12.17
CA LYS A 50 37.99 -3.89 13.05
C LYS A 50 37.41 -2.58 12.49
N ASP A 51 38.25 -1.67 12.03
CA ASP A 51 37.82 -0.40 11.43
C ASP A 51 36.99 -0.60 10.16
N TRP A 52 37.39 -1.54 9.31
CA TRP A 52 36.60 -1.89 8.12
C TRP A 52 35.24 -2.48 8.48
N ILE A 53 35.17 -3.37 9.47
CA ILE A 53 33.90 -3.92 9.95
C ILE A 53 33.02 -2.80 10.52
N ALA A 54 33.60 -1.87 11.28
CA ALA A 54 32.88 -0.73 11.83
C ALA A 54 32.36 0.20 10.71
N SER A 55 33.15 0.43 9.66
CA SER A 55 32.73 1.18 8.47
C SER A 55 31.57 0.51 7.75
N ASP A 56 31.65 -0.80 7.47
CA ASP A 56 30.57 -1.53 6.79
C ASP A 56 29.24 -1.45 7.56
N ARG A 57 29.30 -1.49 8.90
CA ARG A 57 28.13 -1.30 9.76
C ARG A 57 27.55 0.09 9.62
N ARG A 58 28.39 1.14 9.62
CA ARG A 58 27.96 2.53 9.45
C ARG A 58 27.29 2.75 8.10
N ASP A 59 27.89 2.21 7.03
CA ASP A 59 27.35 2.34 5.68
C ASP A 59 26.00 1.62 5.54
N THR A 60 25.89 0.43 6.10
CA THR A 60 24.62 -0.33 6.12
C THR A 60 23.52 0.44 6.85
N LEU A 61 23.84 1.02 8.01
CA LEU A 61 22.90 1.84 8.78
C LEU A 61 22.50 3.10 8.02
N ALA A 62 23.44 3.77 7.34
CA ALA A 62 23.16 4.94 6.54
C ALA A 62 22.22 4.63 5.37
N ILE A 63 22.44 3.51 4.67
CA ILE A 63 21.55 3.03 3.60
C ILE A 63 20.15 2.76 4.15
N GLN A 64 20.04 2.03 5.27
CA GLN A 64 18.74 1.73 5.90
C GLN A 64 18.00 3.02 6.33
N GLN A 65 18.71 3.99 6.88
CA GLN A 65 18.14 5.29 7.22
C GLN A 65 17.67 6.04 5.98
N ALA A 66 18.46 6.04 4.91
CA ALA A 66 18.09 6.67 3.64
C ALA A 66 16.85 6.01 3.00
N GLU A 67 16.79 4.68 3.00
CA GLU A 67 15.62 3.90 2.55
C GLU A 67 14.38 4.24 3.39
N THR A 68 14.53 4.29 4.72
CA THR A 68 13.44 4.65 5.64
C THR A 68 12.93 6.06 5.36
N LEU A 69 13.83 7.03 5.19
CA LEU A 69 13.49 8.41 4.83
C LEU A 69 12.82 8.49 3.45
N ALA A 70 13.29 7.72 2.47
CA ALA A 70 12.70 7.67 1.12
C ALA A 70 11.27 7.11 1.17
N LEU A 71 11.05 6.01 1.89
CA LEU A 71 9.72 5.44 2.12
C LEU A 71 8.79 6.45 2.81
N HIS A 72 9.30 7.23 3.76
CA HIS A 72 8.50 8.27 4.42
C HIS A 72 8.20 9.49 3.54
N LYS A 73 8.96 9.72 2.46
CA LYS A 73 8.73 10.82 1.50
C LYS A 73 7.72 10.47 0.40
N LEU A 74 7.36 9.20 0.21
CA LEU A 74 6.30 8.81 -0.73
C LEU A 74 4.98 9.47 -0.33
N SER A 75 4.29 10.08 -1.29
CA SER A 75 3.00 10.77 -1.12
C SER A 75 1.81 9.81 -0.96
N GLU A 76 2.08 8.54 -0.66
CA GLU A 76 1.06 7.53 -0.45
C GLU A 76 0.30 7.77 0.87
N ARG A 77 -0.96 7.36 0.91
CA ARG A 77 -1.81 7.52 2.10
C ARG A 77 -1.21 6.74 3.28
N LYS A 78 -0.66 7.43 4.26
CA LYS A 78 -0.14 6.83 5.48
C LYS A 78 -1.29 6.39 6.39
N TYR A 79 -1.47 5.09 6.53
CA TYR A 79 -2.32 4.51 7.57
C TYR A 79 -1.48 4.10 8.78
N PRO A 80 -2.02 4.19 10.01
CA PRO A 80 -1.32 3.68 11.18
C PRO A 80 -0.99 2.20 11.00
N ILE A 81 0.28 1.84 11.26
CA ILE A 81 0.80 0.46 11.12
C ILE A 81 0.07 -0.51 12.09
N ARG A 82 -0.55 0.02 13.14
CA ARG A 82 -1.27 -0.77 14.16
C ARG A 82 -2.78 -0.78 13.87
N GLY A 83 -3.33 -1.98 13.70
CA GLY A 83 -4.75 -2.27 13.52
C GLY A 83 -4.96 -3.66 12.90
N GLN A 84 -6.18 -4.23 12.98
CA GLN A 84 -6.51 -5.52 12.37
C GLN A 84 -6.58 -5.48 10.81
N PHE A 85 -6.59 -4.28 10.23
CA PHE A 85 -6.62 -4.07 8.78
C PHE A 85 -5.27 -3.57 8.29
N SER A 86 -4.56 -4.38 7.48
CA SER A 86 -3.35 -3.96 6.77
C SER A 86 -3.65 -2.84 5.76
N ALA A 87 -2.66 -2.01 5.42
CA ALA A 87 -2.83 -0.96 4.41
C ALA A 87 -3.35 -1.52 3.08
N VAL A 88 -2.78 -2.65 2.64
CA VAL A 88 -3.22 -3.39 1.44
C VAL A 88 -4.69 -3.82 1.55
N SER A 89 -5.12 -4.36 2.69
CA SER A 89 -6.52 -4.77 2.88
C SER A 89 -7.49 -3.58 2.84
N ARG A 90 -7.07 -2.38 3.27
CA ARG A 90 -7.88 -1.17 3.17
C ARG A 90 -8.00 -0.67 1.74
N ASP A 91 -6.94 -0.76 0.95
CA ASP A 91 -7.00 -0.39 -0.48
C ASP A 91 -7.82 -1.40 -1.29
N ILE A 92 -7.71 -2.69 -0.97
CA ILE A 92 -8.60 -3.72 -1.53
C ILE A 92 -10.05 -3.45 -1.13
N TYR A 93 -10.31 -3.10 0.14
CA TYR A 93 -11.64 -2.76 0.61
C TYR A 93 -12.18 -1.50 -0.08
N ALA A 94 -11.36 -0.46 -0.21
CA ALA A 94 -11.75 0.78 -0.88
C ALA A 94 -12.02 0.57 -2.38
N SER A 95 -11.23 -0.28 -3.06
CA SER A 95 -11.41 -0.58 -4.49
C SER A 95 -12.61 -1.50 -4.75
N SER A 96 -12.88 -2.47 -3.87
CA SER A 96 -14.00 -3.42 -4.01
C SER A 96 -15.37 -2.85 -3.59
N GLN A 97 -15.42 -1.74 -2.87
CA GLN A 97 -16.69 -1.14 -2.47
C GLN A 97 -17.54 -0.71 -3.68
N PRO A 98 -18.84 -1.06 -3.72
CA PRO A 98 -19.73 -0.74 -4.84
C PRO A 98 -19.98 0.77 -4.92
N LEU A 99 -20.18 1.30 -6.13
CA LEU A 99 -20.39 2.73 -6.38
C LEU A 99 -21.60 3.32 -5.61
N TYR A 100 -22.61 2.49 -5.34
CA TYR A 100 -23.80 2.88 -4.61
C TYR A 100 -24.39 1.70 -3.84
N PHE A 101 -25.22 2.03 -2.85
CA PHE A 101 -26.04 1.09 -2.11
C PHE A 101 -27.51 1.39 -2.36
N ARG A 102 -28.30 0.37 -2.71
CA ARG A 102 -29.75 0.50 -2.77
C ARG A 102 -30.31 0.32 -1.35
N ASP A 103 -30.72 1.42 -0.73
CA ASP A 103 -31.31 1.40 0.62
C ASP A 103 -32.72 0.79 0.61
N GLY A 104 -33.52 1.06 -0.43
CA GLY A 104 -34.88 0.55 -0.50
C GLY A 104 -35.67 1.00 -1.73
N LEU A 105 -36.91 0.50 -1.82
CA LEU A 105 -37.89 0.88 -2.82
C LEU A 105 -39.09 1.55 -2.14
N GLY A 106 -39.61 2.61 -2.76
CA GLY A 106 -40.74 3.38 -2.27
C GLY A 106 -41.75 3.69 -3.38
N ILE A 107 -42.90 4.25 -2.97
CA ILE A 107 -43.89 4.83 -3.87
C ILE A 107 -44.08 6.28 -3.43
N ASP A 108 -43.97 7.19 -4.38
CA ASP A 108 -44.24 8.61 -4.16
C ASP A 108 -45.74 8.80 -3.85
N GLY A 109 -46.06 9.45 -2.73
CA GLY A 109 -47.44 9.66 -2.31
C GLY A 109 -48.24 10.59 -3.22
N VAL A 110 -47.55 11.50 -3.94
CA VAL A 110 -48.21 12.50 -4.79
C VAL A 110 -48.44 11.96 -6.19
N ARG A 111 -47.38 11.44 -6.83
CA ARG A 111 -47.45 10.95 -8.22
C ARG A 111 -47.84 9.48 -8.31
N LEU A 112 -47.86 8.76 -7.18
CA LEU A 112 -48.05 7.30 -7.12
C LEU A 112 -47.01 6.53 -7.98
N GLN A 113 -45.86 7.16 -8.23
CA GLN A 113 -44.79 6.58 -9.04
C GLN A 113 -43.78 5.85 -8.14
N PRO A 114 -43.28 4.68 -8.55
CA PRO A 114 -42.26 3.98 -7.80
C PRO A 114 -40.91 4.69 -7.92
N PHE A 115 -40.16 4.72 -6.81
CA PHE A 115 -38.80 5.24 -6.78
C PHE A 115 -37.87 4.30 -6.01
N ALA A 116 -36.58 4.34 -6.34
CA ALA A 116 -35.53 3.70 -5.60
C ALA A 116 -34.76 4.74 -4.78
N ARG A 117 -34.57 4.44 -3.49
CA ARG A 117 -33.70 5.20 -2.61
C ARG A 117 -32.29 4.62 -2.70
N VAL A 118 -31.36 5.44 -3.15
CA VAL A 118 -29.99 5.01 -3.46
C VAL A 118 -29.01 5.92 -2.73
N ARG A 119 -28.09 5.33 -1.96
CA ARG A 119 -27.04 6.05 -1.26
C ARG A 119 -25.74 5.91 -2.04
N LEU A 120 -25.08 7.03 -2.33
CA LEU A 120 -23.79 7.03 -3.01
C LEU A 120 -22.68 6.54 -2.07
N LYS A 121 -21.67 5.86 -2.63
CA LYS A 121 -20.47 5.45 -1.88
C LYS A 121 -19.73 6.69 -1.36
N SER A 122 -19.17 6.59 -0.15
CA SER A 122 -18.35 7.64 0.48
C SER A 122 -19.04 8.99 0.67
N SER A 123 -20.36 9.05 0.56
CA SER A 123 -21.16 10.25 0.80
C SER A 123 -22.40 9.96 1.66
N PHE A 124 -22.87 10.98 2.36
CA PHE A 124 -24.16 10.96 3.05
C PHE A 124 -25.33 11.32 2.11
N PHE A 125 -25.08 11.60 0.84
CA PHE A 125 -26.12 11.92 -0.14
C PHE A 125 -26.97 10.69 -0.49
N VAL A 126 -28.28 10.92 -0.46
CA VAL A 126 -29.31 9.96 -0.84
C VAL A 126 -30.01 10.48 -2.09
N LEU A 127 -29.95 9.71 -3.16
CA LEU A 127 -30.65 9.97 -4.41
C LEU A 127 -31.97 9.21 -4.44
N TYR A 128 -32.99 9.89 -4.95
CA TYR A 128 -34.32 9.32 -5.19
C TYR A 128 -34.51 9.16 -6.69
N VAL A 129 -34.35 7.93 -7.19
CA VAL A 129 -34.41 7.65 -8.63
C VAL A 129 -35.80 7.15 -8.98
N TYR A 130 -36.53 7.91 -9.79
CA TYR A 130 -37.84 7.49 -10.29
C TYR A 130 -37.72 6.30 -11.25
N LEU A 131 -38.50 5.26 -10.99
CA LEU A 131 -38.45 4.01 -11.75
C LEU A 131 -39.48 3.97 -12.90
N GLY A 132 -40.50 4.83 -12.88
CA GLY A 132 -41.56 4.85 -13.89
C GLY A 132 -42.29 3.51 -13.95
N ASP A 133 -42.44 2.95 -15.16
CA ASP A 133 -43.25 1.75 -15.39
C ASP A 133 -42.51 0.42 -15.21
N THR A 134 -41.27 0.41 -14.69
CA THR A 134 -40.48 -0.83 -14.52
C THR A 134 -41.18 -1.88 -13.64
N LEU A 135 -42.05 -1.43 -12.74
CA LEU A 135 -42.80 -2.33 -11.86
C LEU A 135 -44.14 -2.76 -12.46
N GLN A 136 -44.56 -2.30 -13.64
CA GLN A 136 -45.91 -2.55 -14.17
C GLN A 136 -46.23 -4.03 -14.31
N GLY A 137 -45.28 -4.85 -14.78
CA GLY A 137 -45.44 -6.31 -14.93
C GLY A 137 -45.36 -7.15 -13.65
N VAL A 138 -45.12 -6.53 -12.49
CA VAL A 138 -45.04 -7.24 -11.21
C VAL A 138 -46.42 -7.32 -10.55
N SER A 139 -46.77 -8.45 -9.94
CA SER A 139 -48.04 -8.56 -9.21
C SER A 139 -48.11 -7.59 -8.01
N LYS A 140 -49.31 -7.09 -7.70
CA LYS A 140 -49.56 -6.13 -6.61
C LYS A 140 -48.99 -6.60 -5.26
N SER A 141 -49.11 -7.89 -4.95
CA SER A 141 -48.59 -8.48 -3.71
C SER A 141 -47.05 -8.50 -3.67
N ARG A 142 -46.40 -8.82 -4.80
CA ARG A 142 -44.93 -8.78 -4.91
C ARG A 142 -44.40 -7.36 -4.80
N LYS A 143 -45.03 -6.37 -5.46
CA LYS A 143 -44.65 -4.94 -5.31
C LYS A 143 -44.71 -4.51 -3.85
N ARG A 144 -45.81 -4.81 -3.16
CA ARG A 144 -45.98 -4.46 -1.74
C ARG A 144 -44.93 -5.13 -0.84
N LYS A 145 -44.59 -6.39 -1.09
CA LYS A 145 -43.55 -7.10 -0.32
C LYS A 145 -42.15 -6.56 -0.60
N ALA A 146 -41.86 -6.18 -1.84
CA ALA A 146 -40.58 -5.56 -2.20
C ALA A 146 -40.41 -4.20 -1.52
N VAL A 147 -41.46 -3.36 -1.53
CA VAL A 147 -41.44 -2.04 -0.88
C VAL A 147 -41.35 -2.15 0.64
N ARG A 148 -42.17 -3.00 1.28
CA ARG A 148 -42.22 -3.09 2.75
C ARG A 148 -41.04 -3.83 3.37
N TYR A 149 -40.56 -4.89 2.70
CA TYR A 149 -39.62 -5.84 3.31
C TYR A 149 -38.32 -5.98 2.51
N GLY A 150 -38.13 -5.21 1.44
CA GLY A 150 -36.95 -5.35 0.58
C GLY A 150 -36.84 -6.70 -0.11
N LYS A 151 -37.96 -7.43 -0.29
CA LYS A 151 -37.92 -8.72 -1.00
C LYS A 151 -37.44 -8.54 -2.43
N THR A 152 -36.57 -9.44 -2.86
CA THR A 152 -36.02 -9.45 -4.21
C THR A 152 -37.11 -9.62 -5.26
N LEU A 153 -36.99 -8.86 -6.34
CA LEU A 153 -37.87 -8.95 -7.50
C LEU A 153 -37.31 -10.00 -8.50
N SER A 154 -38.04 -10.25 -9.58
CA SER A 154 -37.52 -11.09 -10.66
C SER A 154 -36.24 -10.47 -11.24
N LEU A 155 -35.32 -11.33 -11.66
CA LEU A 155 -34.00 -10.91 -12.15
C LEU A 155 -34.09 -9.87 -13.28
N SER A 156 -35.06 -10.03 -14.19
CA SER A 156 -35.31 -9.08 -15.27
C SER A 156 -35.64 -7.66 -14.77
N VAL A 157 -36.52 -7.55 -13.76
CA VAL A 157 -36.92 -6.26 -13.18
C VAL A 157 -35.78 -5.66 -12.36
N GLU A 158 -35.03 -6.47 -11.62
CA GLU A 158 -33.85 -6.04 -10.86
C GLU A 158 -32.76 -5.45 -11.78
N ASN A 159 -32.52 -6.09 -12.92
CA ASN A 159 -31.58 -5.60 -13.92
C ASN A 159 -32.03 -4.25 -14.51
N GLU A 160 -33.33 -4.10 -14.76
CA GLU A 160 -33.88 -2.85 -15.29
C GLU A 160 -33.77 -1.70 -14.28
N ILE A 161 -34.08 -1.97 -13.01
CA ILE A 161 -33.91 -1.01 -11.91
C ILE A 161 -32.44 -0.62 -11.80
N THR A 162 -31.53 -1.59 -11.80
CA THR A 162 -30.08 -1.37 -11.73
C THR A 162 -29.59 -0.50 -12.88
N ARG A 163 -30.08 -0.74 -14.10
CA ARG A 163 -29.76 0.06 -15.28
C ARG A 163 -30.18 1.53 -15.11
N LYS A 164 -31.40 1.77 -14.63
CA LYS A 164 -31.89 3.14 -14.39
C LYS A 164 -31.12 3.86 -13.30
N ILE A 165 -30.79 3.15 -12.21
CA ILE A 165 -29.98 3.71 -11.11
C ILE A 165 -28.59 4.11 -11.62
N ARG A 166 -27.89 3.23 -12.35
CA ARG A 166 -26.57 3.54 -12.91
C ARG A 166 -26.60 4.75 -13.84
N HIS A 167 -27.62 4.83 -14.69
CA HIS A 167 -27.80 5.97 -15.58
C HIS A 167 -27.98 7.29 -14.80
N ALA A 168 -28.84 7.29 -13.77
CA ALA A 168 -29.05 8.47 -12.93
C ALA A 168 -27.77 8.90 -12.19
N ILE A 169 -26.99 7.95 -11.67
CA ILE A 169 -25.73 8.24 -10.98
C ILE A 169 -24.70 8.85 -11.93
N ASN A 170 -24.56 8.31 -13.15
CA ASN A 170 -23.59 8.83 -14.11
C ASN A 170 -23.88 10.29 -14.50
N ILE A 171 -25.16 10.65 -14.63
CA ILE A 171 -25.57 12.04 -14.88
C ILE A 171 -25.20 12.93 -13.69
N GLU A 172 -25.51 12.49 -12.47
CA GLU A 172 -25.26 13.29 -11.27
C GLU A 172 -23.76 13.50 -11.01
N VAL A 173 -22.95 12.47 -11.25
CA VAL A 173 -21.49 12.54 -11.12
C VAL A 173 -20.91 13.51 -12.16
N TYR A 174 -21.42 13.50 -13.39
CA TYR A 174 -21.00 14.43 -14.44
C TYR A 174 -21.31 15.88 -14.04
N ASN A 175 -22.52 16.15 -13.54
CA ASN A 175 -22.94 17.48 -13.10
C ASN A 175 -22.11 17.99 -11.91
N SER A 176 -21.75 17.09 -10.99
CA SER A 176 -20.93 17.43 -9.81
C SER A 176 -19.47 17.73 -10.14
N SER A 177 -18.99 17.35 -11.33
CA SER A 177 -17.58 17.55 -11.75
C SER A 177 -17.33 18.86 -12.50
N ILE A 178 -18.41 19.58 -12.86
CA ILE A 178 -18.37 20.83 -13.64
C ILE A 178 -18.59 22.06 -12.74
N GLY A 179 -19.12 21.87 -11.52
CA GLY A 179 -19.29 22.92 -10.51
C GLY A 179 -18.14 22.96 -9.52
#